data_AF-A0A520IX53-F1
#
_entry.id   AF-A0A520IX53-F1
#
_cell.length_a   1.000
_cell.length_b   1.000
_cell.length_c   1.000
_cell.angle_alpha   90.00
_cell.angle_beta   90.00
_cell.angle_gamma   90.00
#
_symmetry.space_group_name_H-M   'P 1'
#
loop_
_entity.id
_entity.type
_entity.pdbx_description
1 polymer ?
#
loop_
_entity_poly.entity_id
_entity_poly.type
_entity_poly.pdbx_seq_one_letter_code
_entity_poly.pdbx_strand_id
1 'polypeptide(L)' 'MNILMVLTSHDQLGDTGAKTGFWLEELAAPYYVLK' A
#
# COMPACT_ATOMS: atom_id res chain seq x y z
N MET A 1 -20.45 -4.58 7.28
CA MET A 1 -19.44 -3.54 7.56
C MET A 1 -18.83 -3.16 6.23
N ASN A 2 -18.70 -1.87 5.91
CA ASN A 2 -18.06 -1.44 4.66
C ASN A 2 -16.72 -0.79 4.99
N ILE A 3 -15.64 -1.29 4.39
CA ILE A 3 -14.27 -0.88 4.68
C ILE A 3 -13.61 -0.47 3.36
N LEU A 4 -13.05 0.75 3.33
CA LEU A 4 -12.27 1.25 2.20
C LEU A 4 -10.79 1.22 2.56
N MET A 5 -10.00 0.51 1.77
CA MET A 5 -8.53 0.53 1.88
C MET A 5 -7.99 1.44 0.78
N VAL A 6 -7.12 2.38 1.15
CA VAL A 6 -6.51 3.34 0.24
C VAL A 6 -5.00 3.11 0.20
N LEU A 7 -4.43 3.09 -1.00
CA LEU A 7 -3.01 2.84 -1.22
C LEU A 7 -2.39 3.99 -2.00
N THR A 8 -1.08 4.18 -1.83
CA THR A 8 -0.32 5.13 -2.64
C THR A 8 -0.13 4.59 -4.06
N SER A 9 -0.16 5.49 -5.04
CA SER A 9 0.25 5.22 -6.43
C SER A 9 1.65 5.74 -6.74
N HIS A 10 2.37 6.28 -5.74
CA HIS A 10 3.71 6.82 -5.89
C HIS A 10 4.73 5.70 -5.98
N ASP A 11 5.41 5.57 -7.12
CA ASP A 11 6.26 4.42 -7.44
C ASP A 11 7.77 4.74 -7.46
N GLN A 12 8.16 6.00 -7.26
CA GLN A 12 9.55 6.45 -7.28
C GLN A 12 9.94 7.17 -5.99
N LEU A 13 11.14 6.89 -5.45
CA LEU A 13 11.65 7.53 -4.25
C LEU A 13 12.27 8.89 -4.59
N GLY A 14 11.45 9.94 -4.62
CA GLY A 14 11.90 11.29 -4.96
C GLY A 14 12.64 11.33 -6.30
N ASP A 15 13.77 12.03 -6.36
CA ASP A 15 14.56 12.18 -7.60
C ASP A 15 15.62 11.09 -7.79
N THR A 16 15.63 10.06 -6.93
CA THR A 16 16.70 9.04 -6.93
C THR A 16 16.58 8.02 -8.06
N GLY A 17 15.42 7.93 -8.71
CA GLY A 17 15.09 6.87 -9.68
C GLY A 17 14.87 5.49 -9.05
N ALA A 18 15.05 5.33 -7.74
CA ALA A 18 14.75 4.09 -7.03
C ALA A 18 13.25 3.87 -6.93
N LYS A 19 12.82 2.61 -6.96
CA LYS A 19 11.40 2.25 -6.82
C LYS A 19 10.95 2.29 -5.36
N THR A 20 9.71 2.72 -5.16
CA THR A 20 9.00 2.67 -3.87
C THR A 20 7.52 2.33 -4.12
N GLY A 21 6.69 2.34 -3.09
CA GLY A 21 5.27 2.03 -3.19
C GLY A 21 4.64 1.81 -1.82
N PHE A 22 3.47 1.19 -1.80
CA PHE A 22 2.89 0.67 -0.56
C PHE A 22 3.59 -0.64 -0.17
N TRP A 23 3.67 -0.93 1.14
CA TRP A 23 4.15 -2.22 1.63
C TRP A 23 3.04 -3.27 1.53
N LEU A 24 3.36 -4.44 0.96
CA LEU A 24 2.38 -5.51 0.76
C LEU A 24 1.74 -5.95 2.08
N GLU A 25 2.51 -5.95 3.15
CA GLU A 25 2.08 -6.48 4.44
C GLU A 25 1.07 -5.55 5.11
N GLU A 26 1.20 -4.24 4.86
CA GLU A 26 0.27 -3.21 5.31
C GLU A 26 -1.09 -3.28 4.59
N LEU A 27 -1.14 -3.89 3.40
CA LEU A 27 -2.39 -4.20 2.71
C LEU A 27 -2.92 -5.59 3.10
N ALA A 28 -2.09 -6.61 2.96
CA ALA A 28 -2.51 -8.00 3.05
C ALA A 28 -2.95 -8.39 4.47
N ALA A 29 -2.18 -8.04 5.49
CA ALA A 29 -2.51 -8.43 6.86
C ALA A 29 -3.85 -7.82 7.32
N PRO A 30 -4.10 -6.50 7.17
CA PRO A 30 -5.41 -5.94 7.48
C PRO A 30 -6.52 -6.46 6.57
N TYR A 31 -6.27 -6.66 5.27
CA TYR A 31 -7.29 -7.19 4.36
C TYR A 31 -7.82 -8.55 4.78
N TYR A 32 -6.96 -9.48 5.20
CA TYR A 32 -7.42 -10.80 5.63
C TYR A 32 -8.08 -10.80 7.01
N VAL A 33 -7.72 -9.89 7.90
CA VAL A 33 -8.36 -9.74 9.22
C VAL A 33 -9.74 -9.07 9.10
N LEU A 34 -9.89 -8.17 8.14
CA LEU A 34 -11.10 -7.34 7.94
C LEU A 34 -12.05 -7.91 6.87
N LYS A 35 -11.65 -8.97 6.18
CA LYS A 35 -12.47 -9.71 5.19
C LYS A 35 -13.73 -10.31 5.82
#